data_AF-A0A833XVU5-F1
#
_entry.id   AF-A0A833XVU5-F1
#
_cell.length_a   1.000
_cell.length_b   1.000
_cell.length_c   1.000
_cell.angle_alpha   90.00
_cell.angle_beta   90.00
_cell.angle_gamma   90.00
#
_symmetry.space_group_name_H-M   'P 1'
#
loop_
_entity.id
_entity.type
_entity.pdbx_description
1 polymer ?
#
loop_
_entity_poly.entity_id
_entity_poly.type
_entity_poly.pdbx_seq_one_letter_code
_entity_poly.pdbx_strand_id
1 'polypeptide(L)'
;MVLQTQRVPTIIFTLKTLIWLLCLGVINVKAQKLPDDEVEALKKIAKELGKMGWNFYVDPCGNDTSWETPPDMKLDPRSSYNNSVECNCAYPGAVCHVVGIFLKGQDLSGVLPTSLVNLPHITMIELSRNYLTGTIPSEWTSLKLERLSTSVNQLSGRIPSYLGKITTLRFLSIENNRFSGTVPPEIGKLVNLETLILNSNFLTGELPVNLTCLTNLTQLRISNNNFTGRIPDFFNSWKKLQKLEIQASGLAGPIPPSISVLSNLTELRISDLVGEGSIFPNLTSMTNMNRLMLRSCNLSGQIPTYISELMPQLQTLDLSFNRLEGNVPEFDDSAKLQRLFLTSNLLNGTVPDWIKRRNPDHDLDLSYNNFLESSMPPSCRDTLNLFESFSGQDSSVGECPKNLPCSKDWNSVHINCGGNEVSIGNITYEADLDASGAANFHRTRENWGFSSTGNFWDDNSSSNAYIANNASELRMNSPELYTSARLSPLSLTYYARCLANGKYTVTLHFAEIIITGNRSFSSLGRRLFDVYIQEGLTNL
;
A
#
# COMPACT_ATOMS: atom_id res chain seq x y z
N MET A 1 -23.26 43.16 -97.10
CA MET A 1 -21.81 43.38 -97.14
C MET A 1 -21.31 43.42 -95.70
N VAL A 2 -20.59 42.38 -95.28
CA VAL A 2 -19.54 42.40 -94.23
C VAL A 2 -19.89 42.95 -92.83
N LEU A 3 -20.13 42.05 -91.84
CA LEU A 3 -19.38 41.90 -90.57
C LEU A 3 -20.17 41.24 -89.42
N GLN A 4 -19.54 40.19 -88.87
CA GLN A 4 -19.50 39.72 -87.48
C GLN A 4 -20.78 39.37 -86.69
N THR A 5 -20.85 38.12 -86.24
CA THR A 5 -20.95 37.79 -84.80
C THR A 5 -20.44 36.36 -84.55
N GLN A 6 -19.59 36.21 -83.54
CA GLN A 6 -18.92 34.98 -83.11
C GLN A 6 -19.91 33.97 -82.48
N ARG A 7 -19.70 32.68 -82.73
CA ARG A 7 -20.11 31.59 -81.82
C ARG A 7 -19.01 30.53 -81.73
N VAL A 8 -18.66 30.20 -80.49
CA VAL A 8 -17.69 29.20 -80.04
C VAL A 8 -18.23 27.77 -80.26
N PRO A 9 -17.39 26.77 -80.55
CA PRO A 9 -17.73 25.38 -80.25
C PRO A 9 -16.72 24.68 -79.33
N THR A 10 -17.26 24.15 -78.23
CA THR A 10 -17.10 22.76 -77.77
C THR A 10 -15.70 22.24 -77.39
N ILE A 11 -15.25 22.61 -76.18
CA ILE A 11 -14.31 21.81 -75.36
C ILE A 11 -14.98 21.48 -74.03
N ILE A 12 -16.08 20.72 -74.04
CA ILE A 12 -16.71 20.19 -72.81
C ILE A 12 -17.31 18.82 -73.13
N PHE A 13 -16.52 17.83 -73.54
CA PHE A 13 -17.01 16.44 -73.54
C PHE A 13 -15.98 15.37 -73.19
N THR A 14 -14.72 15.73 -72.89
CA THR A 14 -13.68 14.75 -72.49
C THR A 14 -13.17 14.91 -71.05
N LEU A 15 -13.72 15.84 -70.25
CA LEU A 15 -13.34 16.00 -68.84
C LEU A 15 -14.32 15.34 -67.85
N LYS A 16 -15.53 14.96 -68.28
CA LYS A 16 -16.54 14.32 -67.41
C LYS A 16 -16.36 12.81 -67.25
N THR A 17 -15.64 12.15 -68.15
CA THR A 17 -15.38 10.70 -68.06
C THR A 17 -14.13 10.37 -67.25
N LEU A 18 -13.17 11.28 -67.10
CA LEU A 18 -11.99 11.08 -66.25
C LEU A 18 -12.28 11.36 -64.76
N ILE A 19 -13.21 12.27 -64.46
CA ILE A 19 -13.63 12.58 -63.08
C ILE A 19 -14.57 11.51 -62.51
N TRP A 20 -15.27 10.74 -63.36
CA TRP A 20 -16.13 9.64 -62.90
C TRP A 20 -15.36 8.36 -62.57
N LEU A 21 -14.14 8.18 -63.12
CA LEU A 21 -13.24 7.07 -62.78
C LEU A 21 -12.28 7.38 -61.61
N LEU A 22 -12.12 8.65 -61.22
CA LEU A 22 -11.31 9.06 -60.06
C LEU A 22 -12.10 9.14 -58.74
N CYS A 23 -13.43 8.99 -58.77
CA CYS A 23 -14.29 9.01 -57.57
C CYS A 23 -14.85 7.62 -57.17
N LEU A 24 -14.37 6.53 -57.78
CA LEU A 24 -14.61 5.15 -57.30
C LEU A 24 -13.38 4.53 -56.61
N GLY A 25 -12.35 5.34 -56.35
CA GLY A 25 -11.47 5.09 -55.22
C GLY A 25 -12.24 5.36 -53.93
N VAL A 26 -13.24 4.51 -53.61
CA VAL A 26 -13.67 4.36 -52.23
C VAL A 26 -12.39 4.03 -51.49
N ILE A 27 -11.88 4.99 -50.72
CA ILE A 27 -10.97 4.66 -49.64
C ILE A 27 -11.83 3.80 -48.73
N ASN A 28 -11.82 2.49 -48.99
CA ASN A 28 -12.22 1.51 -48.01
C ASN A 28 -11.21 1.69 -46.90
N VAL A 29 -11.50 2.61 -45.98
CA VAL A 29 -10.97 2.52 -44.63
C VAL A 29 -11.56 1.21 -44.13
N LYS A 30 -10.87 0.09 -44.42
CA LYS A 30 -11.18 -1.17 -43.79
C LYS A 30 -11.13 -0.87 -42.31
N ALA A 31 -12.28 -1.01 -41.64
CA ALA A 31 -12.33 -0.93 -40.20
C ALA A 31 -11.22 -1.84 -39.67
N GLN A 32 -10.30 -1.27 -38.91
CA GLN A 32 -9.22 -2.03 -38.30
C GLN A 32 -9.90 -2.99 -37.33
N LYS A 33 -9.81 -4.30 -37.59
CA LYS A 33 -10.59 -5.32 -36.87
C LYS A 33 -9.67 -6.29 -36.16
N LEU A 34 -10.10 -6.76 -34.99
CA LEU A 34 -9.50 -7.91 -34.34
C LEU A 34 -9.75 -9.21 -35.15
N PRO A 35 -8.71 -10.03 -35.40
CA PRO A 35 -8.84 -11.36 -35.98
C PRO A 35 -9.80 -12.27 -35.22
N ASP A 36 -10.56 -13.10 -35.95
CA ASP A 36 -11.59 -13.95 -35.36
C ASP A 36 -11.01 -15.02 -34.41
N ASP A 37 -9.77 -15.44 -34.60
CA ASP A 37 -9.04 -16.34 -33.69
C ASP A 37 -8.69 -15.67 -32.35
N GLU A 38 -8.29 -14.40 -32.35
CA GLU A 38 -8.11 -13.62 -31.12
C GLU A 38 -9.45 -13.33 -30.43
N VAL A 39 -10.53 -13.09 -31.18
CA VAL A 39 -11.89 -12.98 -30.62
C VAL A 39 -12.30 -14.28 -29.92
N GLU A 40 -12.02 -15.44 -30.53
CA GLU A 40 -12.31 -16.74 -29.93
C GLU A 40 -11.42 -17.03 -28.71
N ALA A 41 -10.16 -16.58 -28.73
CA ALA A 41 -9.29 -16.61 -27.56
C ALA A 41 -9.88 -15.78 -26.40
N LEU A 42 -10.36 -14.56 -26.67
CA LEU A 42 -11.02 -13.72 -25.66
C LEU A 42 -12.27 -14.38 -25.06
N LYS A 43 -13.07 -15.14 -25.84
CA LYS A 43 -14.20 -15.91 -25.29
C LYS A 43 -13.75 -17.00 -24.33
N LYS A 44 -12.68 -17.73 -24.67
CA LYS A 44 -12.11 -18.77 -23.79
C LYS A 44 -11.54 -18.16 -22.51
N ILE A 45 -10.78 -17.08 -22.64
CA ILE A 45 -10.23 -16.29 -21.53
C ILE A 45 -11.37 -15.82 -20.61
N ALA A 46 -12.44 -15.26 -21.18
CA ALA A 46 -13.59 -14.79 -20.43
C ALA A 46 -14.23 -15.92 -19.61
N LYS A 47 -14.41 -17.10 -20.23
CA LYS A 47 -14.93 -18.29 -19.55
C LYS A 47 -14.04 -18.76 -18.40
N GLU A 48 -12.72 -18.84 -18.61
CA GLU A 48 -11.76 -19.27 -17.59
C GLU A 48 -11.69 -18.31 -16.41
N LEU A 49 -11.74 -17.00 -16.67
CA LEU A 49 -11.76 -15.95 -15.65
C LEU A 49 -13.12 -15.84 -14.92
N GLY A 50 -14.20 -16.33 -15.51
CA GLY A 50 -15.57 -16.06 -15.06
C GLY A 50 -16.08 -14.66 -15.44
N LYS A 51 -15.52 -14.05 -16.50
CA LYS A 51 -15.94 -12.75 -17.03
C LYS A 51 -17.19 -12.91 -17.89
N MET A 52 -18.32 -12.35 -17.43
CA MET A 52 -19.60 -12.45 -18.14
C MET A 52 -20.01 -11.16 -18.88
N GLY A 53 -19.38 -10.02 -18.55
CA GLY A 53 -19.81 -8.69 -19.02
C GLY A 53 -19.21 -8.20 -20.34
N TRP A 54 -18.54 -9.04 -21.13
CA TRP A 54 -18.00 -8.62 -22.44
C TRP A 54 -18.99 -8.89 -23.57
N ASN A 55 -19.19 -7.92 -24.45
CA ASN A 55 -20.10 -8.04 -25.59
C ASN A 55 -19.37 -8.55 -26.84
N PHE A 56 -19.52 -9.82 -27.17
CA PHE A 56 -18.88 -10.43 -28.34
C PHE A 56 -19.63 -10.20 -29.68
N TYR A 57 -20.71 -9.41 -29.70
CA TYR A 57 -21.40 -9.03 -30.94
C TYR A 57 -20.79 -7.79 -31.62
N VAL A 58 -19.86 -7.12 -30.92
CA VAL A 58 -19.09 -5.98 -31.42
C VAL A 58 -17.61 -6.36 -31.47
N ASP A 59 -16.82 -5.59 -32.21
CA ASP A 59 -15.37 -5.77 -32.25
C ASP A 59 -14.75 -5.41 -30.87
N PRO A 60 -14.01 -6.34 -30.23
CA PRO A 60 -13.33 -6.05 -28.95
C PRO A 60 -12.30 -4.92 -29.02
N CYS A 61 -11.77 -4.63 -30.22
CA CYS A 61 -10.86 -3.50 -30.45
C CYS A 61 -11.57 -2.25 -30.99
N GLY A 62 -12.91 -2.26 -31.02
CA GLY A 62 -13.73 -1.10 -31.36
C GLY A 62 -14.00 -0.19 -30.16
N ASN A 63 -14.73 0.91 -30.39
CA ASN A 63 -15.03 1.92 -29.36
C ASN A 63 -16.26 1.57 -28.50
N ASP A 64 -16.49 0.29 -28.18
CA ASP A 64 -17.64 -0.14 -27.38
C ASP A 64 -17.32 -0.16 -25.88
N THR A 65 -18.19 0.47 -25.08
CA THR A 65 -18.01 0.61 -23.62
C THR A 65 -17.97 -0.71 -22.84
N SER A 66 -18.41 -1.83 -23.42
CA SER A 66 -18.29 -3.15 -22.77
C SER A 66 -16.84 -3.65 -22.71
N TRP A 67 -15.97 -3.14 -23.58
CA TRP A 67 -14.56 -3.51 -23.70
C TRP A 67 -13.60 -2.46 -23.17
N GLU A 68 -14.11 -1.30 -22.75
CA GLU A 68 -13.28 -0.20 -22.29
C GLU A 68 -13.83 0.49 -21.04
N THR A 69 -12.95 0.68 -20.05
CA THR A 69 -13.16 1.63 -18.97
C THR A 69 -12.78 3.03 -19.44
N PRO A 70 -13.62 4.05 -19.21
CA PRO A 70 -13.34 5.42 -19.63
C PRO A 70 -11.94 5.94 -19.21
N PRO A 71 -11.25 6.73 -20.06
CA PRO A 71 -9.88 7.19 -19.80
C PRO A 71 -9.69 7.99 -18.51
N ASP A 72 -10.69 8.78 -18.10
CA ASP A 72 -10.74 9.51 -16.84
C ASP A 72 -10.65 8.56 -15.63
N MET A 73 -11.33 7.41 -15.69
CA MET A 73 -11.25 6.35 -14.67
C MET A 73 -9.95 5.53 -14.75
N LYS A 74 -9.31 5.44 -15.92
CA LYS A 74 -8.00 4.77 -16.07
C LYS A 74 -6.85 5.59 -15.46
N LEU A 75 -6.92 6.91 -15.58
CA LEU A 75 -5.89 7.85 -15.12
C LEU A 75 -5.97 8.16 -13.62
N ASP A 76 -7.09 7.85 -12.96
CA ASP A 76 -7.17 7.98 -11.51
C ASP A 76 -6.45 6.80 -10.82
N PRO A 77 -5.29 7.01 -10.16
CA PRO A 77 -4.60 5.96 -9.42
C PRO A 77 -5.42 5.39 -8.25
N ARG A 78 -6.48 6.10 -7.81
CA ARG A 78 -7.44 5.61 -6.81
C ARG A 78 -8.51 4.70 -7.39
N SER A 79 -8.65 4.67 -8.72
CA SER A 79 -9.65 3.85 -9.39
C SER A 79 -9.46 2.38 -9.00
N SER A 80 -10.49 1.85 -8.34
CA SER A 80 -10.52 0.47 -7.83
C SER A 80 -10.87 -0.54 -8.91
N TYR A 81 -11.34 -0.08 -10.08
CA TYR A 81 -11.94 -0.88 -11.13
C TYR A 81 -11.31 -0.56 -12.50
N ASN A 82 -11.05 -1.59 -13.30
CA ASN A 82 -10.70 -1.46 -14.71
C ASN A 82 -11.22 -2.70 -15.46
N ASN A 83 -11.91 -2.47 -16.57
CA ASN A 83 -12.39 -3.45 -17.53
C ASN A 83 -12.00 -2.96 -18.94
N SER A 84 -10.77 -3.22 -19.35
CA SER A 84 -10.25 -2.82 -20.65
C SER A 84 -9.48 -3.93 -21.35
N VAL A 85 -9.72 -4.06 -22.66
CA VAL A 85 -8.82 -4.73 -23.59
C VAL A 85 -8.13 -3.65 -24.41
N GLU A 86 -6.80 -3.71 -24.48
CA GLU A 86 -5.99 -2.79 -25.27
C GLU A 86 -5.51 -3.49 -26.52
N CYS A 87 -5.72 -2.85 -27.67
CA CYS A 87 -5.33 -3.34 -28.96
C CYS A 87 -4.34 -2.40 -29.64
N ASN A 88 -3.39 -2.97 -30.37
CA ASN A 88 -2.53 -2.22 -31.27
C ASN A 88 -2.94 -2.52 -32.71
N CYS A 89 -3.41 -1.50 -33.42
CA CYS A 89 -3.86 -1.58 -34.81
C CYS A 89 -2.87 -0.96 -35.81
N ALA A 90 -1.65 -0.65 -35.38
CA ALA A 90 -0.59 -0.14 -36.24
C ALA A 90 0.09 -1.22 -37.11
N TYR A 91 -0.41 -2.46 -37.06
CA TYR A 91 0.14 -3.56 -37.85
C TYR A 91 -0.25 -3.44 -39.34
N PRO A 92 0.61 -3.95 -40.25
CA PRO A 92 0.32 -3.95 -41.68
C PRO A 92 -1.03 -4.61 -41.99
N GLY A 93 -1.78 -4.04 -42.93
CA GLY A 93 -3.05 -4.60 -43.37
C GLY A 93 -4.28 -4.19 -42.55
N ALA A 94 -4.15 -3.18 -41.67
CA ALA A 94 -5.23 -2.69 -40.83
C ALA A 94 -5.78 -3.78 -39.89
N VAL A 95 -4.88 -4.60 -39.33
CA VAL A 95 -5.24 -5.66 -38.37
C VAL A 95 -4.89 -5.16 -36.97
N CYS A 96 -5.83 -5.32 -36.04
CA CYS A 96 -5.61 -5.07 -34.62
C CYS A 96 -5.17 -6.36 -33.93
N HIS A 97 -4.28 -6.25 -32.95
CA HIS A 97 -3.91 -7.37 -32.08
C HIS A 97 -4.05 -6.96 -30.63
N VAL A 98 -4.52 -7.86 -29.77
CA VAL A 98 -4.59 -7.64 -28.32
C VAL A 98 -3.16 -7.55 -27.77
N VAL A 99 -2.85 -6.41 -27.15
CA VAL A 99 -1.56 -6.17 -26.49
C VAL A 99 -1.69 -6.11 -24.96
N GLY A 100 -2.88 -5.83 -24.44
CA GLY A 100 -3.12 -5.75 -23.00
C GLY A 100 -4.52 -6.19 -22.57
N ILE A 101 -4.60 -6.84 -21.40
CA ILE A 101 -5.87 -7.12 -20.71
C ILE A 101 -5.79 -6.54 -19.30
N PHE A 102 -6.72 -5.64 -18.98
CA PHE A 102 -6.81 -4.92 -17.71
C PHE A 102 -8.18 -5.17 -17.07
N LEU A 103 -8.23 -6.09 -16.12
CA LEU A 103 -9.43 -6.51 -15.41
C LEU A 103 -9.19 -6.36 -13.90
N LYS A 104 -9.13 -5.12 -13.42
CA LYS A 104 -8.93 -4.78 -11.99
C LYS A 104 -10.29 -4.66 -11.29
N GLY A 105 -10.45 -5.21 -10.09
CA GLY A 105 -11.65 -4.95 -9.27
C GLY A 105 -12.95 -5.45 -9.90
N GLN A 106 -12.91 -6.60 -10.57
CA GLN A 106 -14.03 -7.17 -11.33
C GLN A 106 -14.75 -8.32 -10.60
N ASP A 107 -14.30 -8.66 -9.38
CA ASP A 107 -14.77 -9.80 -8.59
C ASP A 107 -14.76 -11.14 -9.35
N LEU A 108 -13.80 -11.31 -10.28
CA LEU A 108 -13.64 -12.52 -11.09
C LEU A 108 -13.24 -13.71 -10.22
N SER A 109 -14.01 -14.80 -10.28
CA SER A 109 -13.87 -15.96 -9.38
C SER A 109 -13.41 -17.25 -10.08
N GLY A 110 -12.96 -17.13 -11.32
CA GLY A 110 -12.40 -18.24 -12.09
C GLY A 110 -10.92 -18.53 -11.76
N VAL A 111 -10.18 -18.91 -12.80
CA VAL A 111 -8.74 -19.23 -12.76
C VAL A 111 -7.98 -18.38 -13.78
N LEU A 112 -6.66 -18.33 -13.63
CA LEU A 112 -5.81 -17.70 -14.64
C LEU A 112 -5.89 -18.50 -15.97
N PRO A 113 -6.18 -17.85 -17.11
CA PRO A 113 -6.53 -18.54 -18.36
C PRO A 113 -5.31 -19.19 -19.00
N THR A 114 -5.37 -20.50 -19.31
CA THR A 114 -4.32 -21.14 -20.12
C THR A 114 -4.40 -20.69 -21.57
N SER A 115 -5.61 -20.32 -22.02
CA SER A 115 -5.88 -19.87 -23.39
C SER A 115 -5.27 -18.51 -23.75
N LEU A 116 -4.64 -17.82 -22.80
CA LEU A 116 -3.93 -16.56 -23.03
C LEU A 116 -2.83 -16.68 -24.08
N VAL A 117 -2.24 -17.88 -24.25
CA VAL A 117 -1.23 -18.17 -25.28
C VAL A 117 -1.74 -17.99 -26.72
N ASN A 118 -3.06 -17.94 -26.91
CA ASN A 118 -3.67 -17.69 -28.21
C ASN A 118 -3.76 -16.19 -28.55
N LEU A 119 -3.20 -15.31 -27.71
CA LEU A 119 -3.02 -13.88 -27.99
C LEU A 119 -1.51 -13.58 -28.15
N PRO A 120 -0.92 -13.80 -29.33
CA PRO A 120 0.53 -13.84 -29.51
C PRO A 120 1.24 -12.49 -29.32
N HIS A 121 0.50 -11.39 -29.35
CA HIS A 121 1.01 -10.03 -29.20
C HIS A 121 0.83 -9.45 -27.80
N ILE A 122 0.31 -10.23 -26.86
CA ILE A 122 0.03 -9.74 -25.51
C ILE A 122 1.32 -9.49 -24.73
N THR A 123 1.42 -8.29 -24.15
CA THR A 123 2.56 -7.85 -23.35
C THR A 123 2.15 -7.45 -21.94
N MET A 124 0.88 -7.13 -21.69
CA MET A 124 0.40 -6.64 -20.39
C MET A 124 -0.80 -7.42 -19.87
N ILE A 125 -0.70 -7.89 -18.63
CA ILE A 125 -1.79 -8.52 -17.88
C ILE A 125 -1.93 -7.84 -16.53
N GLU A 126 -3.12 -7.30 -16.27
CA GLU A 126 -3.51 -6.74 -14.99
C GLU A 126 -4.82 -7.40 -14.54
N LEU A 127 -4.73 -8.28 -13.56
CA LEU A 127 -5.85 -9.05 -13.00
C LEU A 127 -6.02 -8.79 -11.50
N SER A 128 -5.53 -7.66 -10.99
CA SER A 128 -5.55 -7.39 -9.56
C SER A 128 -6.94 -7.15 -8.98
N ARG A 129 -7.10 -7.39 -7.66
CA ARG A 129 -8.35 -7.16 -6.92
C ARG A 129 -9.51 -8.00 -7.46
N ASN A 130 -9.32 -9.31 -7.51
CA ASN A 130 -10.33 -10.29 -7.92
C ASN A 130 -10.34 -11.50 -6.94
N TYR A 131 -11.02 -12.58 -7.31
CA TYR A 131 -11.14 -13.86 -6.58
C TYR A 131 -10.47 -15.04 -7.27
N LEU A 132 -9.52 -14.77 -8.16
CA LEU A 132 -8.94 -15.82 -8.99
C LEU A 132 -8.24 -16.86 -8.12
N THR A 133 -8.49 -18.13 -8.41
CA THR A 133 -7.94 -19.27 -7.70
C THR A 133 -6.96 -20.05 -8.58
N GLY A 134 -6.33 -21.09 -8.04
CA GLY A 134 -5.33 -21.89 -8.75
C GLY A 134 -3.93 -21.30 -8.65
N THR A 135 -3.14 -21.45 -9.71
CA THR A 135 -1.74 -20.98 -9.79
C THR A 135 -1.47 -20.32 -11.15
N ILE A 136 -0.26 -19.79 -11.36
CA ILE A 136 0.13 -19.21 -12.65
C ILE A 136 0.35 -20.34 -13.66
N PRO A 137 -0.31 -20.35 -14.84
CA PRO A 137 -0.17 -21.43 -15.82
C PRO A 137 1.23 -21.53 -16.44
N SER A 138 1.65 -22.75 -16.78
CA SER A 138 2.94 -23.01 -17.44
C SER A 138 2.97 -22.56 -18.90
N GLU A 139 1.80 -22.49 -19.51
CA GLU A 139 1.54 -22.07 -20.88
C GLU A 139 2.03 -20.63 -21.10
N TRP A 140 1.93 -19.77 -20.09
CA TRP A 140 2.37 -18.37 -20.17
C TRP A 140 3.87 -18.21 -20.44
N THR A 141 4.65 -19.28 -20.29
CA THR A 141 6.10 -19.28 -20.60
C THR A 141 6.43 -19.02 -22.07
N SER A 142 5.47 -19.21 -22.98
CA SER A 142 5.63 -18.88 -24.41
C SER A 142 5.30 -17.43 -24.73
N LEU A 143 4.68 -16.69 -23.79
CA LEU A 143 4.29 -15.29 -23.98
C LEU A 143 5.49 -14.36 -23.80
N LYS A 144 5.42 -13.19 -24.43
CA LYS A 144 6.40 -12.11 -24.29
C LYS A 144 5.89 -11.01 -23.36
N LEU A 145 5.39 -11.41 -22.19
CA LEU A 145 4.85 -10.46 -21.21
C LEU A 145 5.95 -9.53 -20.70
N GLU A 146 5.65 -8.24 -20.66
CA GLU A 146 6.47 -7.20 -20.05
C GLU A 146 5.92 -6.79 -18.68
N ARG A 147 4.60 -6.85 -18.51
CA ARG A 147 3.92 -6.53 -17.25
C ARG A 147 2.95 -7.65 -16.86
N LEU A 148 3.15 -8.20 -15.66
CA LEU A 148 2.24 -9.16 -15.06
C LEU A 148 1.86 -8.74 -13.64
N SER A 149 0.57 -8.49 -13.42
CA SER A 149 -0.02 -8.26 -12.10
C SER A 149 -1.21 -9.18 -11.87
N THR A 150 -1.14 -9.99 -10.81
CA THR A 150 -2.25 -10.81 -10.32
C THR A 150 -2.52 -10.54 -8.84
N SER A 151 -2.21 -9.32 -8.39
CA SER A 151 -2.21 -8.92 -6.98
C SER A 151 -3.60 -8.96 -6.35
N VAL A 152 -3.75 -9.25 -5.06
CA VAL A 152 -5.06 -9.27 -4.36
C VAL A 152 -6.02 -10.27 -5.01
N ASN A 153 -5.69 -11.55 -4.89
CA ASN A 153 -6.46 -12.71 -5.37
C ASN A 153 -6.35 -13.88 -4.37
N GLN A 154 -6.84 -15.07 -4.73
CA GLN A 154 -6.72 -16.30 -3.95
C GLN A 154 -5.77 -17.33 -4.59
N LEU A 155 -4.82 -16.87 -5.42
CA LEU A 155 -3.84 -17.76 -6.06
C LEU A 155 -2.95 -18.40 -5.00
N SER A 156 -2.59 -19.67 -5.21
CA SER A 156 -1.95 -20.50 -4.19
C SER A 156 -0.94 -21.48 -4.81
N GLY A 157 -0.29 -22.27 -3.94
CA GLY A 157 0.80 -23.16 -4.32
C GLY A 157 2.15 -22.43 -4.34
N ARG A 158 3.16 -23.07 -4.92
CA ARG A 158 4.50 -22.45 -5.03
C ARG A 158 4.53 -21.40 -6.14
N ILE A 159 5.40 -20.40 -6.01
CA ILE A 159 5.77 -19.56 -7.16
C ILE A 159 6.37 -20.49 -8.22
N PRO A 160 5.80 -20.57 -9.44
CA PRO A 160 6.31 -21.52 -10.41
C PRO A 160 7.68 -21.10 -10.98
N SER A 161 8.66 -22.01 -10.93
CA SER A 161 10.03 -21.73 -11.39
C SER A 161 10.10 -21.38 -12.89
N TYR A 162 9.16 -21.88 -13.68
CA TYR A 162 9.10 -21.58 -15.11
C TYR A 162 8.77 -20.12 -15.42
N LEU A 163 8.30 -19.31 -14.46
CA LEU A 163 8.19 -17.86 -14.63
C LEU A 163 9.52 -17.22 -15.07
N GLY A 164 10.65 -17.78 -14.63
CA GLY A 164 11.98 -17.34 -15.06
C GLY A 164 12.27 -17.49 -16.55
N LYS A 165 11.39 -18.12 -17.34
CA LYS A 165 11.48 -18.20 -18.80
C LYS A 165 10.93 -16.95 -19.51
N ILE A 166 10.10 -16.14 -18.84
CA ILE A 166 9.49 -14.94 -19.42
C ILE A 166 10.45 -13.76 -19.27
N THR A 167 11.60 -13.83 -19.93
CA THR A 167 12.72 -12.88 -19.75
C THR A 167 12.41 -11.46 -20.23
N THR A 168 11.27 -11.24 -20.88
CA THR A 168 10.74 -9.92 -21.27
C THR A 168 10.13 -9.14 -20.11
N LEU A 169 9.85 -9.79 -18.96
CA LEU A 169 9.22 -9.13 -17.82
C LEU A 169 10.06 -7.97 -17.29
N ARG A 170 9.40 -6.82 -17.12
CA ARG A 170 9.87 -5.61 -16.44
C ARG A 170 9.13 -5.38 -15.13
N PHE A 171 7.86 -5.79 -15.05
CA PHE A 171 7.04 -5.67 -13.85
C PHE A 171 6.38 -7.00 -13.51
N LEU A 172 6.62 -7.49 -12.29
CA LEU A 172 5.98 -8.67 -11.72
C LEU A 172 5.41 -8.35 -10.33
N SER A 173 4.09 -8.46 -10.19
CA SER A 173 3.41 -8.35 -8.91
C SER A 173 2.45 -9.52 -8.68
N ILE A 174 2.69 -10.25 -7.60
CA ILE A 174 1.81 -11.32 -7.11
C ILE A 174 1.38 -11.07 -5.65
N GLU A 175 1.44 -9.81 -5.23
CA GLU A 175 1.12 -9.35 -3.88
C GLU A 175 -0.25 -9.83 -3.39
N ASN A 176 -0.36 -10.07 -2.09
CA ASN A 176 -1.63 -10.35 -1.41
C ASN A 176 -2.38 -11.54 -2.02
N ASN A 177 -1.71 -12.69 -2.03
CA ASN A 177 -2.22 -13.98 -2.49
C ASN A 177 -1.97 -15.04 -1.39
N ARG A 178 -1.94 -16.32 -1.78
CA ARG A 178 -1.67 -17.47 -0.92
C ARG A 178 -0.49 -18.29 -1.44
N PHE A 179 0.45 -17.68 -2.16
CA PHE A 179 1.65 -18.38 -2.61
C PHE A 179 2.51 -18.80 -1.41
N SER A 180 3.08 -19.99 -1.46
CA SER A 180 3.85 -20.60 -0.37
C SER A 180 5.16 -21.25 -0.85
N GLY A 181 5.98 -21.73 0.08
CA GLY A 181 7.31 -22.27 -0.25
C GLY A 181 8.34 -21.18 -0.54
N THR A 182 9.44 -21.53 -1.20
CA THR A 182 10.57 -20.61 -1.43
C THR A 182 10.42 -19.78 -2.71
N VAL A 183 11.10 -18.64 -2.76
CA VAL A 183 11.29 -17.91 -4.04
C VAL A 183 12.21 -18.75 -4.94
N PRO A 184 11.78 -19.12 -6.16
CA PRO A 184 12.59 -19.95 -7.03
C PRO A 184 13.81 -19.18 -7.57
N PRO A 185 15.02 -19.79 -7.57
CA PRO A 185 16.22 -19.18 -8.14
C PRO A 185 16.07 -18.70 -9.59
N GLU A 186 15.17 -19.32 -10.37
CA GLU A 186 14.88 -18.96 -11.75
C GLU A 186 14.33 -17.54 -11.91
N ILE A 187 13.76 -16.93 -10.87
CA ILE A 187 13.36 -15.51 -10.90
C ILE A 187 14.58 -14.62 -11.21
N GLY A 188 15.79 -15.02 -10.79
CA GLY A 188 17.03 -14.32 -11.14
C GLY A 188 17.34 -14.25 -12.65
N LYS A 189 16.66 -15.04 -13.49
CA LYS A 189 16.81 -14.99 -14.96
C LYS A 189 16.04 -13.82 -15.60
N LEU A 190 15.16 -13.15 -14.86
CA LEU A 190 14.38 -12.01 -15.33
C LEU A 190 15.23 -10.73 -15.35
N VAL A 191 16.32 -10.72 -16.11
CA VAL A 191 17.34 -9.66 -16.09
C VAL A 191 16.82 -8.25 -16.48
N ASN A 192 15.66 -8.18 -17.13
CA ASN A 192 14.99 -6.92 -17.49
C ASN A 192 14.05 -6.41 -16.39
N LEU A 193 13.90 -7.14 -15.27
CA LEU A 193 12.94 -6.82 -14.23
C LEU A 193 13.33 -5.52 -13.51
N GLU A 194 12.40 -4.58 -13.49
CA GLU A 194 12.51 -3.28 -12.83
C GLU A 194 11.71 -3.27 -11.52
N THR A 195 10.58 -3.98 -11.47
CA THR A 195 9.72 -4.05 -10.28
C THR A 195 9.38 -5.49 -9.92
N LEU A 196 9.70 -5.87 -8.68
CA LEU A 196 9.33 -7.16 -8.09
C LEU A 196 8.56 -6.95 -6.79
N ILE A 197 7.29 -7.38 -6.78
CA ILE A 197 6.41 -7.25 -5.62
C ILE A 197 5.87 -8.63 -5.24
N LEU A 198 6.28 -9.11 -4.06
CA LEU A 198 5.94 -10.41 -3.50
C LEU A 198 5.20 -10.32 -2.14
N ASN A 199 4.87 -9.10 -1.71
CA ASN A 199 4.28 -8.82 -0.40
C ASN A 199 3.07 -9.70 -0.06
N SER A 200 2.82 -9.92 1.23
CA SER A 200 1.57 -10.50 1.74
C SER A 200 1.25 -11.85 1.10
N ASN A 201 2.21 -12.77 1.18
CA ASN A 201 2.07 -14.16 0.80
C ASN A 201 2.52 -15.05 1.97
N PHE A 202 2.60 -16.36 1.77
CA PHE A 202 3.12 -17.33 2.73
C PHE A 202 4.51 -17.84 2.31
N LEU A 203 5.33 -16.98 1.68
CA LEU A 203 6.65 -17.38 1.21
C LEU A 203 7.58 -17.63 2.40
N THR A 204 8.50 -18.58 2.23
CA THR A 204 9.38 -19.12 3.28
C THR A 204 10.79 -19.33 2.74
N GLY A 205 11.72 -19.71 3.62
CA GLY A 205 13.12 -19.98 3.27
C GLY A 205 13.94 -18.72 3.05
N GLU A 206 15.20 -18.90 2.68
CA GLU A 206 16.11 -17.79 2.37
C GLU A 206 15.86 -17.21 0.96
N LEU A 207 16.18 -15.93 0.78
CA LEU A 207 16.16 -15.31 -0.54
C LEU A 207 17.31 -15.88 -1.41
N PRO A 208 17.03 -16.37 -2.64
CA PRO A 208 18.05 -16.99 -3.45
C PRO A 208 19.08 -15.97 -3.94
N VAL A 209 20.36 -16.32 -3.89
CA VAL A 209 21.48 -15.48 -4.37
C VAL A 209 21.33 -15.06 -5.83
N ASN A 210 20.60 -15.83 -6.63
CA ASN A 210 20.29 -15.51 -8.03
C ASN A 210 19.55 -14.17 -8.21
N LEU A 211 18.90 -13.62 -7.18
CA LEU A 211 18.29 -12.28 -7.26
C LEU A 211 19.33 -11.17 -7.45
N THR A 212 20.62 -11.43 -7.19
CA THR A 212 21.72 -10.51 -7.51
C THR A 212 21.88 -10.27 -9.02
N CYS A 213 21.29 -11.11 -9.88
CA CYS A 213 21.27 -10.92 -11.32
C CYS A 213 20.25 -9.84 -11.78
N LEU A 214 19.32 -9.43 -10.91
CA LEU A 214 18.27 -8.45 -11.22
C LEU A 214 18.78 -7.01 -11.08
N THR A 215 19.78 -6.65 -11.88
CA THR A 215 20.51 -5.37 -11.78
C THR A 215 19.71 -4.15 -12.25
N ASN A 216 18.53 -4.37 -12.86
CA ASN A 216 17.63 -3.33 -13.31
C ASN A 216 16.56 -2.94 -12.28
N LEU A 217 16.51 -3.59 -11.10
CA LEU A 217 15.49 -3.32 -10.09
C LEU A 217 15.52 -1.86 -9.61
N THR A 218 14.35 -1.23 -9.71
CA THR A 218 14.02 0.08 -9.13
C THR A 218 13.10 -0.07 -7.92
N GLN A 219 12.33 -1.16 -7.83
CA GLN A 219 11.45 -1.42 -6.71
C GLN A 219 11.44 -2.90 -6.31
N LEU A 220 11.66 -3.15 -5.02
CA LEU A 220 11.56 -4.47 -4.40
C LEU A 220 10.67 -4.39 -3.16
N ARG A 221 9.59 -5.17 -3.14
CA ARG A 221 8.73 -5.32 -1.96
C ARG A 221 8.54 -6.79 -1.62
N ILE A 222 8.95 -7.19 -0.42
CA ILE A 222 8.88 -8.58 0.07
C ILE A 222 8.27 -8.69 1.48
N SER A 223 7.64 -7.62 1.95
CA SER A 223 7.00 -7.49 3.25
C SER A 223 5.92 -8.57 3.50
N ASN A 224 5.59 -8.82 4.77
CA ASN A 224 4.51 -9.70 5.20
C ASN A 224 4.59 -11.10 4.55
N ASN A 225 5.71 -11.77 4.79
CA ASN A 225 5.99 -13.14 4.41
C ASN A 225 6.67 -13.83 5.61
N ASN A 226 6.99 -15.11 5.47
CA ASN A 226 7.61 -15.91 6.52
C ASN A 226 9.02 -16.39 6.10
N PHE A 227 9.82 -15.49 5.51
CA PHE A 227 11.19 -15.77 5.10
C PHE A 227 12.06 -16.11 6.32
N THR A 228 13.16 -16.79 6.07
CA THR A 228 14.14 -17.16 7.09
C THR A 228 15.52 -16.66 6.71
N GLY A 229 16.46 -16.73 7.66
CA GLY A 229 17.83 -16.25 7.46
C GLY A 229 17.92 -14.72 7.63
N ARG A 230 19.10 -14.17 7.34
CA ARG A 230 19.36 -12.73 7.47
C ARG A 230 18.92 -11.97 6.23
N ILE A 231 18.75 -10.65 6.34
CA ILE A 231 18.71 -9.77 5.16
C ILE A 231 19.98 -10.02 4.35
N PRO A 232 19.88 -10.47 3.08
CA PRO A 232 21.05 -10.80 2.30
C PRO A 232 21.80 -9.55 1.86
N ASP A 233 23.12 -9.65 1.79
CA ASP A 233 24.01 -8.59 1.29
C ASP A 233 24.03 -8.54 -0.25
N PHE A 234 22.87 -8.23 -0.85
CA PHE A 234 22.69 -8.16 -2.31
C PHE A 234 22.69 -6.71 -2.83
N PHE A 235 22.81 -5.71 -1.97
CA PHE A 235 22.62 -4.30 -2.31
C PHE A 235 23.61 -3.77 -3.35
N ASN A 236 24.80 -4.37 -3.46
CA ASN A 236 25.76 -4.07 -4.52
C ASN A 236 25.21 -4.32 -5.94
N SER A 237 24.26 -5.22 -6.10
CA SER A 237 23.63 -5.52 -7.39
C SER A 237 22.46 -4.58 -7.72
N TRP A 238 21.79 -4.02 -6.72
CA TRP A 238 20.54 -3.26 -6.89
C TRP A 238 20.75 -1.75 -6.82
N LYS A 239 21.82 -1.23 -7.41
CA LYS A 239 22.18 0.20 -7.34
C LYS A 239 21.14 1.16 -7.94
N LYS A 240 20.21 0.64 -8.76
CA LYS A 240 19.10 1.41 -9.34
C LYS A 240 17.88 1.50 -8.42
N LEU A 241 17.90 0.84 -7.26
CA LEU A 241 16.76 0.74 -6.37
C LEU A 241 16.37 2.13 -5.84
N GLN A 242 15.08 2.44 -5.99
CA GLN A 242 14.44 3.67 -5.53
C GLN A 242 13.50 3.40 -4.36
N LYS A 243 12.95 2.18 -4.27
CA LYS A 243 12.03 1.74 -3.22
C LYS A 243 12.38 0.34 -2.73
N LEU A 244 12.58 0.20 -1.42
CA LEU A 244 12.82 -1.08 -0.76
C LEU A 244 11.86 -1.26 0.41
N GLU A 245 11.11 -2.36 0.41
CA GLU A 245 10.19 -2.71 1.51
C GLU A 245 10.43 -4.15 2.01
N ILE A 246 10.81 -4.24 3.29
CA ILE A 246 11.08 -5.45 4.05
C ILE A 246 10.45 -5.31 5.44
N GLN A 247 9.12 -5.27 5.50
CA GLN A 247 8.38 -5.11 6.75
C GLN A 247 7.79 -6.45 7.16
N ALA A 248 7.94 -6.88 8.43
CA ALA A 248 7.35 -8.14 8.93
C ALA A 248 7.60 -9.32 7.97
N SER A 249 8.83 -9.44 7.49
CA SER A 249 9.20 -10.41 6.44
C SER A 249 9.66 -11.77 6.97
N GLY A 250 9.93 -11.86 8.29
CA GLY A 250 10.60 -12.99 8.94
C GLY A 250 12.13 -12.94 8.88
N LEU A 251 12.71 -12.03 8.10
CA LEU A 251 14.17 -11.88 8.00
C LEU A 251 14.80 -11.38 9.30
N ALA A 252 15.96 -11.91 9.61
CA ALA A 252 16.76 -11.51 10.76
C ALA A 252 17.68 -10.33 10.44
N GLY A 253 17.94 -9.52 11.46
CA GLY A 253 18.98 -8.50 11.45
C GLY A 253 20.40 -9.09 11.58
N PRO A 254 21.43 -8.21 11.55
CA PRO A 254 21.34 -6.77 11.37
C PRO A 254 21.14 -6.35 9.90
N ILE A 255 20.82 -5.08 9.67
CA ILE A 255 20.79 -4.49 8.31
C ILE A 255 22.23 -4.47 7.75
N PRO A 256 22.52 -5.07 6.59
CA PRO A 256 23.86 -5.10 6.02
C PRO A 256 24.43 -3.69 5.76
N PRO A 257 25.68 -3.40 6.16
CA PRO A 257 26.30 -2.08 5.95
C PRO A 257 26.35 -1.63 4.48
N SER A 258 26.40 -2.58 3.56
CA SER A 258 26.35 -2.34 2.11
C SER A 258 25.07 -1.65 1.63
N ILE A 259 24.03 -1.53 2.47
CA ILE A 259 22.85 -0.72 2.15
C ILE A 259 23.23 0.73 1.79
N SER A 260 24.38 1.21 2.28
CA SER A 260 24.94 2.52 1.98
C SER A 260 25.25 2.75 0.49
N VAL A 261 25.29 1.70 -0.35
CA VAL A 261 25.50 1.85 -1.80
C VAL A 261 24.24 2.25 -2.56
N LEU A 262 23.07 2.19 -1.92
CA LEU A 262 21.76 2.46 -2.54
C LEU A 262 21.43 3.96 -2.56
N SER A 263 22.26 4.77 -3.21
CA SER A 263 22.14 6.25 -3.25
C SER A 263 20.87 6.77 -3.93
N ASN A 264 20.17 5.93 -4.71
CA ASN A 264 18.97 6.31 -5.44
C ASN A 264 17.67 6.10 -4.65
N LEU A 265 17.76 5.60 -3.40
CA LEU A 265 16.57 5.37 -2.59
C LEU A 265 15.85 6.68 -2.28
N THR A 266 14.55 6.64 -2.56
CA THR A 266 13.56 7.65 -2.16
C THR A 266 12.68 7.13 -1.03
N GLU A 267 12.61 5.81 -0.88
CA GLU A 267 11.82 5.14 0.13
C GLU A 267 12.50 3.87 0.62
N LEU A 268 12.72 3.80 1.93
CA LEU A 268 13.26 2.64 2.61
C LEU A 268 12.33 2.29 3.77
N ARG A 269 11.75 1.09 3.73
CA ARG A 269 10.95 0.55 4.84
C ARG A 269 11.50 -0.80 5.24
N ILE A 270 12.13 -0.86 6.41
CA ILE A 270 12.55 -2.11 7.04
C ILE A 270 11.91 -2.14 8.42
N SER A 271 11.23 -3.23 8.73
CA SER A 271 10.68 -3.40 10.07
C SER A 271 10.56 -4.84 10.53
N ASP A 272 10.44 -4.99 11.85
CA ASP A 272 10.14 -6.25 12.54
C ASP A 272 11.21 -7.30 12.27
N LEU A 273 12.48 -6.90 12.40
CA LEU A 273 13.62 -7.79 12.26
C LEU A 273 13.82 -8.61 13.53
N VAL A 274 14.01 -9.92 13.36
CA VAL A 274 14.35 -10.81 14.47
C VAL A 274 15.87 -10.89 14.68
N GLY A 275 16.31 -11.33 15.86
CA GLY A 275 17.72 -11.61 16.14
C GLY A 275 18.51 -10.44 16.76
N GLU A 276 19.81 -10.41 16.47
CA GLU A 276 20.77 -9.51 17.12
C GLU A 276 20.54 -8.03 16.75
N GLY A 277 20.86 -7.14 17.69
CA GLY A 277 20.77 -5.70 17.49
C GLY A 277 21.96 -5.13 16.74
N SER A 278 21.82 -3.90 16.24
CA SER A 278 22.92 -3.17 15.61
C SER A 278 22.83 -1.67 15.88
N ILE A 279 23.92 -0.96 15.62
CA ILE A 279 23.86 0.50 15.52
C ILE A 279 23.05 0.93 14.29
N PHE A 280 22.71 2.22 14.24
CA PHE A 280 22.05 2.83 13.08
C PHE A 280 22.90 2.62 11.79
N PRO A 281 22.31 2.11 10.70
CA PRO A 281 23.06 1.85 9.46
C PRO A 281 23.48 3.16 8.78
N ASN A 282 24.65 3.17 8.13
CA ASN A 282 25.10 4.35 7.40
C ASN A 282 24.23 4.61 6.15
N LEU A 283 23.50 5.73 6.16
CA LEU A 283 22.63 6.17 5.07
C LEU A 283 23.05 7.52 4.45
N THR A 284 24.29 7.98 4.65
CA THR A 284 24.73 9.33 4.23
C THR A 284 24.63 9.58 2.72
N SER A 285 24.62 8.53 1.90
CA SER A 285 24.50 8.62 0.43
C SER A 285 23.06 8.80 -0.06
N MET A 286 22.05 8.61 0.79
CA MET A 286 20.63 8.61 0.42
C MET A 286 19.99 9.99 0.50
N THR A 287 20.59 10.98 -0.17
CA THR A 287 20.20 12.40 -0.03
C THR A 287 18.82 12.72 -0.64
N ASN A 288 18.26 11.81 -1.45
CA ASN A 288 16.94 11.93 -2.07
C ASN A 288 15.83 11.21 -1.27
N MET A 289 16.12 10.77 -0.05
CA MET A 289 15.16 10.07 0.80
C MET A 289 13.94 10.95 1.10
N ASN A 290 12.75 10.41 0.81
CA ASN A 290 11.47 11.02 1.14
C ASN A 290 10.83 10.31 2.35
N ARG A 291 10.97 9.00 2.42
CA ARG A 291 10.25 8.15 3.37
C ARG A 291 11.17 7.08 3.97
N LEU A 292 11.50 7.23 5.24
CA LEU A 292 12.42 6.33 5.97
C LEU A 292 11.72 5.68 7.16
N MET A 293 11.62 4.35 7.13
CA MET A 293 11.17 3.52 8.24
C MET A 293 12.25 2.49 8.57
N LEU A 294 12.72 2.49 9.82
CA LEU A 294 13.57 1.48 10.43
C LEU A 294 12.96 1.06 11.78
N ARG A 295 11.72 0.61 11.76
CA ARG A 295 10.90 0.32 12.96
C ARG A 295 11.16 -1.09 13.48
N SER A 296 11.30 -1.31 14.79
CA SER A 296 11.44 -2.68 15.32
C SER A 296 12.60 -3.45 14.66
N CYS A 297 13.74 -2.75 14.52
CA CYS A 297 14.95 -3.27 13.87
C CYS A 297 16.05 -3.59 14.89
N ASN A 298 15.72 -3.52 16.20
CA ASN A 298 16.66 -3.71 17.30
C ASN A 298 17.88 -2.74 17.22
N LEU A 299 17.63 -1.51 16.75
CA LEU A 299 18.67 -0.49 16.59
C LEU A 299 19.04 0.16 17.93
N SER A 300 20.33 0.39 18.17
CA SER A 300 20.85 1.05 19.37
C SER A 300 21.77 2.24 19.03
N GLY A 301 22.10 3.03 20.05
CA GLY A 301 22.92 4.24 19.91
C GLY A 301 22.09 5.45 19.51
N GLN A 302 22.77 6.54 19.15
CA GLN A 302 22.12 7.80 18.82
C GLN A 302 21.51 7.81 17.42
N ILE A 303 20.44 8.60 17.26
CA ILE A 303 19.92 8.95 15.93
C ILE A 303 20.96 9.87 15.25
N PRO A 304 21.53 9.49 14.09
CA PRO A 304 22.57 10.29 13.45
C PRO A 304 22.06 11.68 12.99
N THR A 305 22.84 12.73 13.26
CA THR A 305 22.46 14.12 12.88
C THR A 305 22.43 14.33 11.37
N TYR A 306 23.18 13.53 10.60
CA TYR A 306 23.16 13.62 9.14
C TYR A 306 21.76 13.38 8.54
N ILE A 307 20.83 12.76 9.27
CA ILE A 307 19.46 12.57 8.79
C ILE A 307 18.79 13.94 8.58
N SER A 308 18.96 14.89 9.51
CA SER A 308 18.43 16.23 9.34
C SER A 308 19.28 17.11 8.43
N GLU A 309 20.60 16.89 8.39
CA GLU A 309 21.53 17.71 7.59
C GLU A 309 21.57 17.33 6.09
N LEU A 310 21.44 16.04 5.76
CA LEU A 310 21.66 15.52 4.41
C LEU A 310 20.39 15.00 3.71
N MET A 311 19.23 15.00 4.37
CA MET A 311 17.95 14.54 3.79
C MET A 311 16.87 15.64 3.82
N PRO A 312 17.06 16.77 3.12
CA PRO A 312 16.14 17.92 3.20
C PRO A 312 14.73 17.64 2.64
N GLN A 313 14.56 16.59 1.84
CA GLN A 313 13.28 16.19 1.25
C GLN A 313 12.52 15.15 2.09
N LEU A 314 13.07 14.72 3.23
CA LEU A 314 12.45 13.70 4.08
C LEU A 314 11.11 14.19 4.62
N GLN A 315 10.01 13.52 4.26
CA GLN A 315 8.66 13.81 4.73
C GLN A 315 8.24 12.91 5.88
N THR A 316 8.78 11.69 5.95
CA THR A 316 8.41 10.74 7.01
C THR A 316 9.63 10.02 7.55
N LEU A 317 9.78 10.07 8.87
CA LEU A 317 10.77 9.32 9.63
C LEU A 317 10.07 8.46 10.69
N ASP A 318 10.22 7.15 10.61
CA ASP A 318 9.73 6.20 11.61
C ASP A 318 10.86 5.32 12.12
N LEU A 319 11.27 5.56 13.36
CA LEU A 319 12.32 4.82 14.08
C LEU A 319 11.75 4.15 15.33
N SER A 320 10.44 3.91 15.35
CA SER A 320 9.72 3.41 16.51
C SER A 320 10.15 1.99 16.92
N PHE A 321 9.95 1.64 18.19
CA PHE A 321 10.21 0.30 18.73
C PHE A 321 11.67 -0.16 18.57
N ASN A 322 12.62 0.72 18.86
CA ASN A 322 14.05 0.39 18.89
C ASN A 322 14.63 0.63 20.29
N ARG A 323 15.96 0.62 20.40
CA ARG A 323 16.73 0.91 21.62
C ARG A 323 17.59 2.18 21.41
N LEU A 324 17.08 3.12 20.61
CA LEU A 324 17.79 4.37 20.30
C LEU A 324 17.84 5.25 21.54
N GLU A 325 18.98 5.92 21.75
CA GLU A 325 19.27 6.72 22.94
C GLU A 325 19.76 8.12 22.58
N GLY A 326 19.94 8.95 23.60
CA GLY A 326 20.38 10.35 23.43
C GLY A 326 19.25 11.27 22.98
N ASN A 327 19.64 12.42 22.44
CA ASN A 327 18.71 13.48 22.05
C ASN A 327 18.11 13.23 20.66
N VAL A 328 16.92 13.79 20.43
CA VAL A 328 16.32 13.88 19.10
C VAL A 328 17.09 14.91 18.26
N PRO A 329 17.45 14.60 16.99
CA PRO A 329 18.19 15.54 16.14
C PRO A 329 17.37 16.81 15.83
N GLU A 330 18.08 17.91 15.64
CA GLU A 330 17.51 19.21 15.28
C GLU A 330 17.15 19.23 13.78
N PHE A 331 15.88 19.51 13.48
CA PHE A 331 15.42 19.78 12.12
C PHE A 331 15.15 21.28 11.97
N ASP A 332 15.74 21.87 10.94
CA ASP A 332 15.48 23.24 10.49
C ASP A 332 14.00 23.41 10.09
N ASP A 333 13.46 24.62 10.27
CA ASP A 333 12.13 25.03 9.80
C ASP A 333 11.93 24.83 8.28
N SER A 334 13.00 24.78 7.48
CA SER A 334 12.95 24.45 6.04
C SER A 334 12.72 22.96 5.73
N ALA A 335 12.87 22.08 6.73
CA ALA A 335 12.72 20.64 6.54
C ALA A 335 11.27 20.27 6.16
N LYS A 336 11.13 19.41 5.14
CA LYS A 336 9.83 18.92 4.67
C LYS A 336 9.21 17.82 5.55
N LEU A 337 9.82 17.52 6.69
CA LEU A 337 9.40 16.44 7.59
C LEU A 337 7.98 16.71 8.06
N GLN A 338 7.01 15.88 7.70
CA GLN A 338 5.61 15.99 8.14
C GLN A 338 5.30 15.06 9.29
N ARG A 339 5.90 13.86 9.27
CA ARG A 339 5.61 12.79 10.22
C ARG A 339 6.88 12.25 10.85
N LEU A 340 6.93 12.22 12.17
CA LEU A 340 8.04 11.69 12.97
C LEU A 340 7.49 10.71 14.00
N PHE A 341 7.92 9.46 13.94
CA PHE A 341 7.57 8.44 14.94
C PHE A 341 8.83 7.91 15.61
N LEU A 342 8.95 8.18 16.90
CA LEU A 342 10.04 7.74 17.78
C LEU A 342 9.52 6.93 18.97
N THR A 343 8.26 6.48 18.90
CA THR A 343 7.61 5.78 20.03
C THR A 343 8.41 4.55 20.46
N SER A 344 8.44 4.27 21.76
CA SER A 344 9.09 3.09 22.35
C SER A 344 10.58 3.02 21.99
N ASN A 345 11.35 3.96 22.54
CA ASN A 345 12.81 4.00 22.48
C ASN A 345 13.39 4.35 23.87
N LEU A 346 14.71 4.58 23.93
CA LEU A 346 15.42 4.99 25.15
C LEU A 346 15.88 6.46 25.06
N LEU A 347 15.21 7.28 24.24
CA LEU A 347 15.59 8.68 24.03
C LEU A 347 15.45 9.46 25.34
N ASN A 348 16.38 10.39 25.57
CA ASN A 348 16.46 11.14 26.82
C ASN A 348 16.82 12.61 26.56
N GLY A 349 17.13 13.33 27.63
CA GLY A 349 17.40 14.77 27.55
C GLY A 349 16.11 15.57 27.42
N THR A 350 16.16 16.69 26.72
CA THR A 350 15.02 17.60 26.58
C THR A 350 14.25 17.35 25.29
N VAL A 351 12.92 17.47 25.32
CA VAL A 351 12.14 17.61 24.08
C VAL A 351 12.62 18.85 23.32
N PRO A 352 13.04 18.75 22.04
CA PRO A 352 13.53 19.88 21.25
C PRO A 352 12.50 21.00 21.06
N ASP A 353 12.96 22.25 20.98
CA ASP A 353 12.06 23.41 20.84
C ASP A 353 11.38 23.47 19.46
N TRP A 354 12.01 22.93 18.41
CA TRP A 354 11.38 22.84 17.09
C TRP A 354 10.14 21.93 17.11
N ILE A 355 10.16 20.84 17.90
CA ILE A 355 9.00 19.96 18.13
C ILE A 355 7.92 20.71 18.91
N LYS A 356 8.30 21.43 19.97
CA LYS A 356 7.37 22.22 20.79
C LYS A 356 6.74 23.38 20.02
N ARG A 357 7.40 23.93 19.01
CA ARG A 357 6.90 25.09 18.24
C ARG A 357 6.13 24.69 16.98
N ARG A 358 6.36 23.50 16.42
CA ARG A 358 5.83 23.10 15.11
C ARG A 358 4.30 23.17 14.99
N ASN A 359 3.84 23.51 13.78
CA ASN A 359 2.43 23.67 13.42
C ASN A 359 1.65 22.34 13.57
N PRO A 360 0.37 22.34 14.04
CA PRO A 360 -0.51 21.16 14.13
C PRO A 360 -0.69 20.30 12.87
N ASP A 361 -0.22 20.70 11.69
CA ASP A 361 -0.27 19.83 10.49
C ASP A 361 0.84 18.76 10.46
N HIS A 362 1.54 18.53 11.58
CA HIS A 362 2.65 17.59 11.71
C HIS A 362 2.37 16.55 12.78
N ASP A 363 2.40 15.27 12.43
CA ASP A 363 2.27 14.16 13.37
C ASP A 363 3.63 13.82 14.00
N LEU A 364 3.82 14.17 15.26
CA LEU A 364 5.06 13.96 16.00
C LEU A 364 4.79 13.06 17.19
N ASP A 365 5.42 11.89 17.23
CA ASP A 365 5.24 10.90 18.27
C ASP A 365 6.56 10.60 18.98
N LEU A 366 6.59 10.89 20.27
CA LEU A 366 7.71 10.64 21.18
C LEU A 366 7.28 9.78 22.38
N SER A 367 6.11 9.14 22.31
CA SER A 367 5.56 8.30 23.39
C SER A 367 6.54 7.21 23.84
N TYR A 368 6.46 6.78 25.10
CA TYR A 368 7.29 5.70 25.66
C TYR A 368 8.80 5.95 25.48
N ASN A 369 9.31 7.03 26.09
CA ASN A 369 10.71 7.45 26.10
C ASN A 369 11.08 8.01 27.49
N ASN A 370 12.30 8.52 27.68
CA ASN A 370 12.86 8.92 28.97
C ASN A 370 13.29 10.40 29.02
N PHE A 371 12.47 11.32 28.50
CA PHE A 371 12.78 12.76 28.53
C PHE A 371 12.74 13.35 29.94
N LEU A 372 13.38 14.50 30.12
CA LEU A 372 13.39 15.25 31.36
C LEU A 372 12.04 15.96 31.55
N GLU A 373 11.43 15.78 32.73
CA GLU A 373 10.15 16.41 33.10
C GLU A 373 10.20 17.95 32.97
N SER A 374 11.35 18.57 33.25
CA SER A 374 11.57 20.02 33.07
C SER A 374 11.42 20.52 31.64
N SER A 375 11.43 19.62 30.64
CA SER A 375 11.25 19.95 29.23
C SER A 375 9.82 19.75 28.73
N MET A 376 8.91 19.34 29.61
CA MET A 376 7.50 19.13 29.29
C MET A 376 6.85 20.41 28.72
N PRO A 377 6.15 20.34 27.57
CA PRO A 377 5.44 21.48 27.02
C PRO A 377 4.35 21.99 27.98
N PRO A 378 4.06 23.31 28.02
CA PRO A 378 3.04 23.86 28.90
C PRO A 378 1.61 23.53 28.48
N SER A 379 1.38 23.05 27.26
CA SER A 379 0.06 22.65 26.74
C SER A 379 0.16 21.49 25.76
N CYS A 380 -0.92 20.71 25.66
CA CYS A 380 -1.04 19.60 24.72
C CYS A 380 -1.50 20.06 23.36
N ARG A 381 -1.03 19.33 22.35
CA ARG A 381 -1.40 19.51 20.96
C ARG A 381 -1.85 18.16 20.42
N ASP A 382 -2.90 18.17 19.62
CA ASP A 382 -3.51 16.94 19.12
C ASP A 382 -2.60 16.14 18.17
N THR A 383 -1.51 16.74 17.67
CA THR A 383 -0.56 16.05 16.78
C THR A 383 0.83 15.85 17.41
N LEU A 384 0.95 16.01 18.73
CA LEU A 384 2.15 15.73 19.50
C LEU A 384 1.85 14.69 20.59
N ASN A 385 2.27 13.45 20.35
CA ASN A 385 2.11 12.37 21.31
C ASN A 385 3.32 12.28 22.25
N LEU A 386 3.08 12.51 23.54
CA LEU A 386 4.07 12.45 24.63
C LEU A 386 3.64 11.46 25.73
N PHE A 387 2.77 10.51 25.39
CA PHE A 387 2.26 9.54 26.35
C PHE A 387 3.41 8.70 26.94
N GLU A 388 3.52 8.68 28.28
CA GLU A 388 4.58 7.95 29.00
C GLU A 388 6.01 8.28 28.51
N SER A 389 6.28 9.56 28.24
CA SER A 389 7.57 10.00 27.66
C SER A 389 8.57 10.61 28.65
N PHE A 390 8.22 10.78 29.92
CA PHE A 390 9.03 11.53 30.90
C PHE A 390 9.49 10.67 32.08
N SER A 391 10.69 10.93 32.57
CA SER A 391 11.30 10.24 33.72
C SER A 391 11.02 10.98 35.04
N GLY A 392 10.35 10.34 36.02
CA GLY A 392 9.98 10.93 37.32
C GLY A 392 9.31 9.95 38.30
N GLN A 393 9.34 10.22 39.61
CA GLN A 393 8.88 9.31 40.69
C GLN A 393 7.35 9.20 40.85
N ASP A 394 6.58 10.12 40.26
CA ASP A 394 5.12 10.07 40.15
C ASP A 394 4.72 10.00 38.67
N SER A 395 5.18 8.96 37.95
CA SER A 395 4.78 8.67 36.57
C SER A 395 3.34 8.15 36.48
N SER A 396 2.40 8.80 37.17
CA SER A 396 0.99 8.44 37.15
C SER A 396 0.32 9.03 35.91
N VAL A 397 0.43 8.31 34.79
CA VAL A 397 -0.43 8.40 33.61
C VAL A 397 -0.48 9.79 32.94
N GLY A 398 0.38 9.96 31.93
CA GLY A 398 0.19 10.92 30.84
C GLY A 398 0.12 12.40 31.25
N GLU A 399 1.25 12.99 31.60
CA GLU A 399 1.31 14.43 31.85
C GLU A 399 1.74 15.21 30.61
N CYS A 400 0.74 15.90 30.09
CA CYS A 400 0.85 17.10 29.31
C CYS A 400 -0.31 18.00 29.83
N PRO A 401 -0.12 19.31 30.07
CA PRO A 401 -0.74 19.94 31.24
C PRO A 401 -2.17 20.38 30.96
N LYS A 402 -3.11 19.60 31.49
CA LYS A 402 -4.19 20.11 32.34
C LYS A 402 -4.35 19.11 33.46
N ASN A 403 -3.96 19.47 34.68
CA ASN A 403 -4.44 18.79 35.88
C ASN A 403 -5.97 18.76 35.82
N LEU A 404 -6.54 17.67 35.31
CA LEU A 404 -7.91 17.27 35.56
C LEU A 404 -7.84 16.46 36.84
N PRO A 405 -7.99 17.09 38.03
CA PRO A 405 -8.06 16.35 39.27
C PRO A 405 -9.26 15.42 39.21
N CYS A 406 -9.13 14.25 39.84
CA CYS A 406 -10.25 13.36 40.03
C CYS A 406 -11.33 14.06 40.86
N SER A 407 -12.51 14.26 40.30
CA SER A 407 -13.69 14.76 41.00
C SER A 407 -14.28 13.70 41.93
N LYS A 408 -14.07 12.42 41.60
CA LYS A 408 -14.47 11.25 42.39
C LYS A 408 -13.66 10.02 42.00
N ASP A 409 -13.78 8.98 42.82
CA ASP A 409 -13.35 7.64 42.45
C ASP A 409 -14.40 6.97 41.53
N TRP A 410 -13.91 6.29 40.50
CA TRP A 410 -14.68 5.58 39.50
C TRP A 410 -14.56 4.07 39.72
N ASN A 411 -15.71 3.38 39.76
CA ASN A 411 -15.76 1.93 39.95
C ASN A 411 -15.89 1.15 38.64
N SER A 412 -16.15 1.85 37.53
CA SER A 412 -16.21 1.28 36.19
C SER A 412 -15.96 2.36 35.14
N VAL A 413 -15.49 1.93 33.96
CA VAL A 413 -15.32 2.76 32.76
C VAL A 413 -15.78 1.93 31.58
N HIS A 414 -16.57 2.52 30.68
CA HIS A 414 -17.11 1.87 29.49
C HIS A 414 -16.92 2.81 28.30
N ILE A 415 -16.17 2.37 27.29
CA ILE A 415 -15.75 3.22 26.17
C ILE A 415 -16.26 2.60 24.88
N ASN A 416 -16.92 3.40 24.03
CA ASN A 416 -17.21 3.01 22.66
C ASN A 416 -16.10 3.52 21.74
N CYS A 417 -15.05 2.72 21.56
CA CYS A 417 -13.78 3.11 20.93
C CYS A 417 -13.97 3.55 19.46
N GLY A 418 -13.82 4.85 19.18
CA GLY A 418 -14.10 5.46 17.88
C GLY A 418 -15.59 5.56 17.52
N GLY A 419 -16.50 5.49 18.49
CA GLY A 419 -17.94 5.49 18.28
C GLY A 419 -18.74 6.47 19.15
N ASN A 420 -20.02 6.62 18.81
CA ASN A 420 -20.96 7.47 19.55
C ASN A 420 -21.29 6.91 20.93
N GLU A 421 -21.87 7.74 21.81
CA GLU A 421 -22.40 7.25 23.07
C GLU A 421 -23.54 6.26 22.82
N VAL A 422 -23.50 5.11 23.50
CA VAL A 422 -24.50 4.04 23.34
C VAL A 422 -24.87 3.50 24.72
N SER A 423 -26.18 3.38 24.99
CA SER A 423 -26.67 2.75 26.23
C SER A 423 -27.28 1.39 25.95
N ILE A 424 -26.77 0.36 26.62
CA ILE A 424 -27.24 -1.03 26.50
C ILE A 424 -27.61 -1.54 27.88
N GLY A 425 -28.91 -1.79 28.07
CA GLY A 425 -29.46 -2.08 29.40
C GLY A 425 -29.16 -0.92 30.35
N ASN A 426 -28.41 -1.19 31.42
CA ASN A 426 -28.03 -0.19 32.43
C ASN A 426 -26.60 0.34 32.26
N ILE A 427 -25.90 -0.04 31.19
CA ILE A 427 -24.52 0.39 30.92
C ILE A 427 -24.54 1.44 29.82
N THR A 428 -23.95 2.60 30.09
CA THR A 428 -23.69 3.64 29.09
C THR A 428 -22.22 3.60 28.70
N TYR A 429 -21.96 3.32 27.42
CA TYR A 429 -20.63 3.38 26.81
C TYR A 429 -20.37 4.81 26.35
N GLU A 430 -19.36 5.44 26.92
CA GLU A 430 -18.99 6.81 26.63
C GLU A 430 -18.45 6.95 25.20
N ALA A 431 -18.83 8.05 24.53
CA ALA A 431 -18.40 8.31 23.16
C ALA A 431 -16.91 8.61 23.05
N ASP A 432 -16.29 8.07 22.01
CA ASP A 432 -14.96 8.45 21.53
C ASP A 432 -15.10 9.04 20.11
N LEU A 433 -15.34 10.35 20.05
CA LEU A 433 -15.62 11.08 18.82
C LEU A 433 -14.41 11.83 18.26
N ASP A 434 -13.23 11.64 18.86
CA ASP A 434 -12.08 12.42 18.46
C ASP A 434 -11.61 12.01 17.05
N ALA A 435 -11.48 13.00 16.17
CA ALA A 435 -11.04 12.83 14.78
C ALA A 435 -9.52 12.54 14.64
N SER A 436 -8.83 12.30 15.75
CA SER A 436 -7.38 12.13 15.93
C SER A 436 -6.66 11.42 14.78
N GLY A 437 -5.48 11.96 14.45
CA GLY A 437 -4.61 11.50 13.38
C GLY A 437 -3.51 10.52 13.82
N ALA A 438 -2.37 10.58 13.13
CA ALA A 438 -1.33 9.56 13.20
C ALA A 438 -0.54 9.56 14.51
N ALA A 439 -0.44 10.70 15.20
CA ALA A 439 0.26 10.83 16.47
C ALA A 439 -0.60 11.65 17.43
N ASN A 440 -1.37 11.00 18.30
CA ASN A 440 -2.27 11.71 19.20
C ASN A 440 -2.12 11.21 20.63
N PHE A 441 -2.11 12.17 21.55
CA PHE A 441 -2.35 11.95 22.97
C PHE A 441 -3.53 12.82 23.40
N HIS A 442 -4.70 12.19 23.53
CA HIS A 442 -5.95 12.91 23.76
C HIS A 442 -6.43 12.79 25.19
N ARG A 443 -6.66 13.94 25.84
CA ARG A 443 -7.16 14.05 27.22
C ARG A 443 -8.37 15.01 27.30
N THR A 444 -9.53 14.58 26.81
CA THR A 444 -10.79 15.36 26.95
C THR A 444 -11.61 15.01 28.18
N ARG A 445 -11.38 13.84 28.79
CA ARG A 445 -12.19 13.36 29.91
C ARG A 445 -11.36 13.19 31.17
N GLU A 446 -12.06 13.23 32.30
CA GLU A 446 -11.46 13.14 33.63
C GLU A 446 -11.01 11.71 33.96
N ASN A 447 -11.83 10.72 33.57
CA ASN A 447 -11.75 9.32 34.00
C ASN A 447 -11.07 8.39 32.99
N TRP A 448 -10.90 8.80 31.73
CA TRP A 448 -10.18 8.01 30.72
C TRP A 448 -9.65 8.88 29.57
N GLY A 449 -8.71 8.33 28.80
CA GLY A 449 -8.19 8.92 27.57
C GLY A 449 -7.55 7.85 26.68
N PHE A 450 -6.92 8.29 25.58
CA PHE A 450 -6.19 7.37 24.72
C PHE A 450 -4.94 7.99 24.10
N SER A 451 -4.03 7.11 23.69
CA SER A 451 -2.84 7.41 22.90
C SER A 451 -2.89 6.58 21.62
N SER A 452 -2.68 7.22 20.46
CA SER A 452 -2.63 6.55 19.15
C SER A 452 -1.36 6.93 18.41
N THR A 453 -0.77 5.92 17.77
CA THR A 453 0.55 6.04 17.13
C THR A 453 0.52 5.49 15.70
N GLY A 454 1.29 6.10 14.81
CA GLY A 454 1.55 5.60 13.47
C GLY A 454 0.65 6.09 12.34
N ASN A 455 1.17 5.94 11.11
CA ASN A 455 0.51 6.32 9.86
C ASN A 455 0.29 5.13 8.91
N PHE A 456 -0.79 5.13 8.13
CA PHE A 456 -0.99 4.19 7.02
C PHE A 456 -0.18 4.63 5.79
N TRP A 457 0.99 4.05 5.58
CA TRP A 457 1.98 4.55 4.60
C TRP A 457 1.59 4.42 3.12
N ASP A 458 0.65 3.52 2.81
CA ASP A 458 0.17 3.27 1.44
C ASP A 458 -1.17 3.96 1.15
N ASP A 459 -1.71 4.72 2.10
CA ASP A 459 -2.90 5.53 1.92
C ASP A 459 -2.53 7.02 1.85
N ASN A 460 -3.13 7.73 0.89
CA ASN A 460 -3.00 9.18 0.73
C ASN A 460 -4.20 9.93 1.37
N SER A 461 -5.07 9.24 2.11
CA SER A 461 -6.31 9.82 2.64
C SER A 461 -6.11 10.71 3.89
N SER A 462 -7.06 11.63 4.08
CA SER A 462 -7.11 12.64 5.14
C SER A 462 -7.44 12.05 6.53
N SER A 463 -7.56 12.91 7.55
CA SER A 463 -7.83 12.62 8.99
C SER A 463 -8.87 11.52 9.30
N ASN A 464 -9.78 11.21 8.38
CA ASN A 464 -10.79 10.15 8.55
C ASN A 464 -10.23 8.72 8.42
N ALA A 465 -8.94 8.54 8.09
CA ALA A 465 -8.30 7.22 7.99
C ALA A 465 -8.25 6.44 9.32
N TYR A 466 -8.43 7.14 10.45
CA TYR A 466 -8.25 6.57 11.80
C TYR A 466 -9.57 6.18 12.49
N ILE A 467 -10.70 6.34 11.81
CA ILE A 467 -12.00 5.79 12.23
C ILE A 467 -12.54 4.91 11.11
N ALA A 468 -12.68 3.63 11.41
CA ALA A 468 -13.40 2.71 10.55
C ALA A 468 -14.90 2.79 10.82
N ASN A 469 -15.69 2.79 9.76
CA ASN A 469 -17.14 2.65 9.84
C ASN A 469 -17.55 1.30 9.30
N ASN A 470 -18.62 0.77 9.86
CA ASN A 470 -19.18 -0.51 9.46
C ASN A 470 -19.73 -0.45 8.02
N ALA A 471 -19.33 -1.44 7.22
CA ALA A 471 -19.73 -1.60 5.83
C ALA A 471 -20.84 -2.65 5.62
N SER A 472 -21.23 -3.40 6.66
CA SER A 472 -22.13 -4.56 6.56
C SER A 472 -23.39 -4.41 7.41
N GLU A 473 -24.43 -5.20 7.12
CA GLU A 473 -25.57 -5.32 8.03
C GLU A 473 -25.18 -6.11 9.29
N LEU A 474 -25.43 -5.57 10.49
CA LEU A 474 -25.07 -6.19 11.77
C LEU A 474 -26.25 -7.00 12.31
N ARG A 475 -26.15 -8.33 12.25
CA ARG A 475 -27.17 -9.28 12.73
C ARG A 475 -26.74 -9.91 14.06
N MET A 476 -26.62 -9.09 15.09
CA MET A 476 -26.22 -9.50 16.45
C MET A 476 -26.91 -8.64 17.50
N ASN A 477 -26.81 -9.03 18.77
CA ASN A 477 -27.30 -8.21 19.87
C ASN A 477 -26.45 -6.94 20.01
N SER A 478 -27.11 -5.81 20.29
CA SER A 478 -26.46 -4.51 20.50
C SER A 478 -25.59 -4.05 19.32
N PRO A 479 -26.13 -4.04 18.08
CA PRO A 479 -25.37 -3.70 16.87
C PRO A 479 -24.75 -2.29 16.92
N GLU A 480 -25.29 -1.39 17.75
CA GLU A 480 -24.87 0.00 17.87
C GLU A 480 -23.39 0.14 18.29
N LEU A 481 -22.86 -0.79 19.09
CA LEU A 481 -21.45 -0.82 19.52
C LEU A 481 -20.46 -1.18 18.41
N TYR A 482 -20.94 -1.75 17.31
CA TYR A 482 -20.11 -2.30 16.25
C TYR A 482 -20.26 -1.50 14.94
N THR A 483 -20.76 -0.26 15.05
CA THR A 483 -20.98 0.62 13.90
C THR A 483 -19.73 1.39 13.48
N SER A 484 -18.78 1.58 14.39
CA SER A 484 -17.48 2.19 14.11
C SER A 484 -16.39 1.66 15.05
N ALA A 485 -15.14 1.87 14.69
CA ALA A 485 -13.99 1.49 15.50
C ALA A 485 -12.79 2.41 15.23
N ARG A 486 -12.04 2.75 16.27
CA ARG A 486 -10.76 3.46 16.12
C ARG A 486 -9.70 2.55 15.50
N LEU A 487 -8.93 3.11 14.57
CA LEU A 487 -7.81 2.45 13.91
C LEU A 487 -6.49 3.12 14.31
N SER A 488 -5.45 2.31 14.42
CA SER A 488 -4.06 2.76 14.52
C SER A 488 -3.15 1.70 13.89
N PRO A 489 -2.15 2.10 13.09
CA PRO A 489 -1.25 1.17 12.40
C PRO A 489 -0.03 0.74 13.24
N LEU A 490 0.25 1.38 14.39
CA LEU A 490 1.36 1.00 15.28
C LEU A 490 0.87 0.54 16.65
N SER A 491 0.22 1.43 17.41
CA SER A 491 -0.27 1.16 18.76
C SER A 491 -1.43 2.10 19.11
N LEU A 492 -2.45 1.52 19.74
CA LEU A 492 -3.61 2.20 20.30
C LEU A 492 -3.76 1.79 21.76
N THR A 493 -3.62 2.75 22.67
CA THR A 493 -3.72 2.55 24.11
C THR A 493 -4.88 3.35 24.67
N TYR A 494 -5.91 2.69 25.19
CA TYR A 494 -6.89 3.33 26.06
C TYR A 494 -6.45 3.17 27.50
N TYR A 495 -6.52 4.25 28.29
CA TYR A 495 -6.17 4.22 29.70
C TYR A 495 -7.31 4.82 30.53
N ALA A 496 -7.50 4.26 31.73
CA ALA A 496 -8.44 4.78 32.72
C ALA A 496 -7.66 5.44 33.86
N ARG A 497 -8.28 6.45 34.47
CA ARG A 497 -7.77 7.20 35.63
C ARG A 497 -8.87 7.34 36.67
N CYS A 498 -8.46 7.76 37.87
CA CYS A 498 -9.40 7.98 38.97
C CYS A 498 -10.18 6.72 39.34
N LEU A 499 -9.64 5.54 39.05
CA LEU A 499 -10.25 4.27 39.42
C LEU A 499 -10.02 4.00 40.92
N ALA A 500 -11.07 3.59 41.62
CA ALA A 500 -10.94 3.13 43.01
C ALA A 500 -9.95 1.96 43.12
N ASN A 501 -9.25 1.81 44.24
CA ASN A 501 -8.43 0.62 44.46
C ASN A 501 -9.34 -0.63 44.55
N GLY A 502 -9.15 -1.60 43.65
CA GLY A 502 -10.01 -2.77 43.62
C GLY A 502 -9.65 -3.77 42.53
N LYS A 503 -10.44 -4.85 42.48
CA LYS A 503 -10.38 -5.84 41.40
C LYS A 503 -11.36 -5.42 40.31
N TYR A 504 -10.88 -5.40 39.07
CA TYR A 504 -11.66 -5.04 37.91
C TYR A 504 -11.86 -6.24 36.98
N THR A 505 -13.00 -6.29 36.32
CA THR A 505 -13.24 -7.20 35.19
C THR A 505 -13.07 -6.38 33.92
N VAL A 506 -12.22 -6.84 33.01
CA VAL A 506 -12.02 -6.21 31.69
C VAL A 506 -12.77 -7.03 30.66
N THR A 507 -13.70 -6.38 29.96
CA THR A 507 -14.43 -6.98 28.83
C THR A 507 -14.06 -6.22 27.57
N LEU A 508 -13.58 -6.94 26.55
CA LEU A 508 -13.22 -6.38 25.26
C LEU A 508 -14.18 -6.88 24.18
N HIS A 509 -14.62 -5.96 23.33
CA HIS A 509 -15.53 -6.22 22.23
C HIS A 509 -14.79 -6.00 20.92
N PHE A 510 -14.68 -7.04 20.09
CA PHE A 510 -14.06 -6.95 18.77
C PHE A 510 -15.10 -7.20 17.68
N ALA A 511 -15.08 -6.38 16.63
CA ALA A 511 -15.86 -6.62 15.43
C ALA A 511 -15.07 -6.30 14.16
N GLU A 512 -15.25 -7.15 13.15
CA GLU A 512 -14.73 -6.91 11.81
C GLU A 512 -15.69 -6.01 11.03
N ILE A 513 -15.52 -4.70 11.17
CA ILE A 513 -16.47 -3.74 10.61
C ILE A 513 -16.18 -3.34 9.15
N ILE A 514 -14.96 -3.58 8.65
CA ILE A 514 -14.54 -3.21 7.29
C ILE A 514 -14.61 -4.40 6.31
N ILE A 515 -14.55 -5.62 6.82
CA ILE A 515 -14.55 -6.83 6.01
C ILE A 515 -16.01 -7.26 5.82
N THR A 516 -16.46 -7.26 4.57
CA THR A 516 -17.81 -7.74 4.24
C THR A 516 -17.76 -9.24 3.96
N GLY A 517 -18.80 -9.98 4.36
CA GLY A 517 -18.91 -11.43 4.08
C GLY A 517 -19.27 -11.77 2.63
N ASN A 518 -19.25 -10.79 1.71
CA ASN A 518 -19.59 -11.02 0.31
C ASN A 518 -18.42 -11.62 -0.46
N ARG A 519 -18.69 -12.08 -1.69
CA ARG A 519 -17.66 -12.49 -2.64
C ARG A 519 -17.11 -11.26 -3.42
N SER A 520 -16.66 -10.20 -2.71
CA SER A 520 -15.90 -9.06 -3.28
C SER A 520 -14.44 -8.95 -2.77
N PHE A 521 -13.45 -8.58 -3.60
CA PHE A 521 -12.01 -8.67 -3.25
C PHE A 521 -11.65 -7.97 -1.92
N SER A 522 -12.50 -7.05 -1.49
CA SER A 522 -12.49 -6.38 -0.18
C SER A 522 -12.53 -7.34 1.02
N SER A 523 -13.00 -8.58 0.87
CA SER A 523 -13.04 -9.59 1.94
C SER A 523 -11.76 -10.42 2.09
N LEU A 524 -10.75 -10.22 1.22
CA LEU A 524 -9.51 -11.01 1.24
C LEU A 524 -8.50 -10.57 2.32
N GLY A 525 -8.81 -9.50 3.07
CA GLY A 525 -7.96 -8.99 4.14
C GLY A 525 -7.73 -10.02 5.26
N ARG A 526 -6.61 -9.89 5.95
CA ARG A 526 -6.29 -10.66 7.17
C ARG A 526 -5.85 -9.67 8.24
N ARG A 527 -6.15 -9.95 9.51
CA ARG A 527 -5.69 -9.15 10.66
C ARG A 527 -5.16 -10.05 11.75
N LEU A 528 -4.14 -9.56 12.43
CA LEU A 528 -3.58 -10.12 13.66
C LEU A 528 -3.74 -9.03 14.72
N PHE A 529 -4.17 -9.41 15.92
CA PHE A 529 -4.30 -8.48 17.05
C PHE A 529 -3.52 -9.05 18.23
N ASP A 530 -2.55 -8.29 18.72
CA ASP A 530 -1.94 -8.53 20.02
C ASP A 530 -2.60 -7.60 21.04
N VAL A 531 -3.07 -8.16 22.16
CA VAL A 531 -3.84 -7.40 23.15
C VAL A 531 -3.14 -7.45 24.50
N TYR A 532 -2.78 -6.27 25.00
CA TYR A 532 -2.09 -6.10 26.26
C TYR A 532 -3.03 -5.49 27.32
N ILE A 533 -3.06 -6.07 28.52
CA ILE A 533 -3.83 -5.58 29.66
C ILE A 533 -2.85 -5.32 30.80
N GLN A 534 -2.75 -4.06 31.26
CA GLN A 534 -1.80 -3.64 32.29
C GLN A 534 -0.36 -4.11 32.02
N GLU A 535 0.11 -3.91 30.78
CA GLU A 535 1.45 -4.32 30.31
C GLU A 535 1.70 -5.85 30.25
N GLY A 536 0.71 -6.66 30.64
CA GLY A 536 0.72 -8.10 30.40
C GLY A 536 0.15 -8.46 29.03
N LEU A 537 0.86 -9.31 28.27
CA LEU A 537 0.36 -9.84 27.00
C LEU A 537 -0.75 -10.88 27.26
N THR A 538 -1.90 -10.67 26.61
CA THR A 538 -2.99 -11.64 26.53
C THR A 538 -3.13 -12.08 25.08
N ASN A 539 -2.72 -13.31 24.78
CA ASN A 539 -2.98 -13.89 23.45
C ASN A 539 -4.48 -14.19 23.35
N LEU A 540 -5.16 -13.57 22.38
CA LEU A 540 -6.58 -13.81 22.06
C LEU A 540 -6.71 -14.65 20.78
#